data_AF-A0A3P1ZZ03-F1
#
_entry.id   AF-A0A3P1ZZ03-F1
#
_cell.length_a   1.000
_cell.length_b   1.000
_cell.length_c   1.000
_cell.angle_alpha   90.00
_cell.angle_beta   90.00
_cell.angle_gamma   90.00
#
_symmetry.space_group_name_H-M   'P 1'
#
loop_
_entity.id
_entity.type
_entity.pdbx_description
1 polymer ?
#
loop_
_entity_poly.entity_id
_entity_poly.type
_entity_poly.pdbx_seq_one_letter_code
_entity_poly.pdbx_strand_id
1 'polypeptide(L)'
;MCDEEPLSFPKGIRLWQDTGFQGHKPDGIEICMPKKKPRGKELTPEEKQENKRISGIRIKVEYAISGIKKCRIVKERFRCHKFGFGD
;
A
#
# COMPACT_ATOMS: atom_id res chain seq x y z
N MET A 1 -2.29 20.08 2.00
CA MET A 1 -1.69 19.04 1.14
C MET A 1 -0.95 18.10 2.07
N CYS A 2 -1.24 16.80 2.05
CA CYS A 2 -0.78 15.82 3.06
C CYS A 2 0.61 15.26 2.73
N ASP A 3 1.57 16.11 2.37
CA ASP A 3 2.84 15.68 1.77
C ASP A 3 4.09 16.02 2.60
N GLU A 4 3.97 16.26 3.91
CA GLU A 4 5.14 16.63 4.75
C GLU A 4 5.16 15.96 6.14
N GLU A 5 4.72 14.71 6.26
CA GLU A 5 5.19 13.88 7.38
C GLU A 5 6.21 12.86 6.85
N PRO A 6 7.51 12.99 7.18
CA PRO A 6 8.50 11.99 6.81
C PRO A 6 8.20 10.72 7.61
N LEU A 7 7.49 9.78 6.98
CA LEU A 7 7.31 8.43 7.50
C LEU A 7 8.70 7.81 7.67
N SER A 8 9.15 7.65 8.92
CA SER A 8 10.38 6.94 9.23
C SER A 8 10.11 5.45 9.13
N PHE A 9 10.73 4.81 8.15
CA PHE A 9 10.66 3.37 8.00
C PHE A 9 11.93 2.72 8.57
N PRO A 10 11.82 1.58 9.25
CA PRO A 10 12.99 0.78 9.61
C PRO A 10 13.75 0.35 8.35
N LYS A 11 15.09 0.43 8.41
CA LYS A 11 15.97 0.08 7.29
C LYS A 11 15.80 -1.40 6.93
N GLY A 12 15.82 -1.70 5.62
CA GLY A 12 15.79 -3.08 5.11
C GLY A 12 14.39 -3.69 4.97
N ILE A 13 13.32 -2.91 5.12
CA ILE A 13 11.97 -3.39 4.81
C ILE A 13 11.67 -3.28 3.31
N ARG A 14 10.66 -4.04 2.86
CA ARG A 14 10.04 -3.92 1.54
C ARG A 14 8.80 -3.06 1.61
N LEU A 15 8.79 -1.99 0.82
CA LEU A 15 7.66 -1.07 0.71
C LEU A 15 6.96 -1.27 -0.64
N TRP A 16 5.70 -1.71 -0.58
CA TRP A 16 4.86 -1.88 -1.76
C TRP A 16 4.15 -0.58 -2.07
N GLN A 17 4.48 0.04 -3.22
CA GLN A 17 3.91 1.32 -3.61
C GLN A 17 3.06 1.20 -4.87
N ASP A 18 1.97 1.98 -4.92
CA ASP A 18 1.24 2.19 -6.15
C ASP A 18 1.94 3.22 -7.05
N THR A 19 1.68 3.15 -8.35
CA THR A 19 2.22 4.07 -9.36
C THR A 19 1.91 5.54 -9.12
N GLY A 20 0.90 5.86 -8.29
CA GLY A 20 0.62 7.24 -7.89
C GLY A 20 1.66 7.86 -6.95
N PHE A 21 2.53 7.05 -6.33
CA PHE A 21 3.49 7.49 -5.29
C PHE A 21 4.93 7.62 -5.80
N GLN A 22 5.13 7.87 -7.10
CA GLN A 22 6.47 7.97 -7.71
C GLN A 22 7.39 9.03 -7.09
N GLY A 23 6.83 10.07 -6.45
CA GLY A 23 7.57 11.12 -5.74
C GLY A 23 8.09 10.71 -4.36
N HIS A 24 7.60 9.60 -3.79
CA HIS A 24 7.92 9.17 -2.44
C HIS A 24 8.96 8.03 -2.45
N LYS A 25 10.23 8.40 -2.29
CA LYS A 25 11.37 7.47 -2.26
C LYS A 25 12.12 7.60 -0.93
N PRO A 26 11.72 6.85 0.11
CA PRO A 26 12.43 6.88 1.38
C PRO A 26 13.78 6.16 1.26
N ASP A 27 14.80 6.70 1.93
CA ASP A 27 16.18 6.20 1.87
C ASP A 27 16.33 4.88 2.65
N GLY A 28 17.05 3.90 2.08
CA GLY A 28 17.35 2.63 2.74
C GLY A 28 16.23 1.56 2.74
N ILE A 29 15.25 1.68 1.84
CA ILE A 29 14.10 0.77 1.71
C ILE A 29 14.00 0.20 0.29
N GLU A 30 13.65 -1.09 0.18
CA GLU A 30 13.40 -1.72 -1.11
C GLU A 30 11.97 -1.41 -1.56
N ILE A 31 11.81 -0.63 -2.64
CA ILE A 31 10.50 -0.25 -3.17
C ILE A 31 10.04 -1.25 -4.23
N CYS A 32 8.93 -1.92 -3.95
CA CYS A 32 8.25 -2.81 -4.89
C CYS A 32 7.10 -2.05 -5.56
N MET A 33 7.28 -1.63 -6.81
CA MET A 33 6.27 -0.91 -7.59
C MET A 33 6.05 -1.60 -8.95
N PRO A 34 4.79 -1.72 -9.43
CA PRO A 34 4.55 -2.29 -10.75
C PRO A 34 5.13 -1.40 -11.85
N LYS A 35 5.76 -2.03 -12.84
CA LYS A 35 6.39 -1.32 -13.95
C LYS A 35 5.35 -0.91 -14.97
N LYS A 36 5.24 0.40 -15.20
CA LYS A 36 4.34 0.98 -16.21
C LYS A 36 4.84 0.63 -17.61
N LYS A 37 3.91 0.31 -18.52
CA LYS A 37 4.24 0.08 -19.94
C LYS A 37 4.85 1.36 -20.54
N PRO A 38 6.07 1.31 -21.10
CA PRO A 38 6.67 2.44 -21.78
C PRO A 38 5.86 2.85 -23.02
N ARG A 39 5.83 4.15 -23.35
CA ARG A 39 5.13 4.64 -24.54
C ARG A 39 5.75 4.01 -25.79
N GLY A 40 4.93 3.38 -26.63
CA GLY A 40 5.36 2.75 -27.89
C GLY A 40 6.15 1.44 -27.76
N LYS A 41 6.29 0.88 -26.55
CA LYS A 41 7.04 -0.37 -26.32
C LYS A 41 6.22 -1.35 -25.46
N GLU A 42 6.53 -2.63 -25.57
CA GLU A 42 5.93 -3.67 -24.75
C GLU A 42 6.74 -3.96 -23.49
N LEU A 43 6.06 -4.47 -22.47
CA LEU A 43 6.72 -5.04 -21.30
C LEU A 43 7.35 -6.38 -21.71
N THR A 44 8.59 -6.58 -21.32
CA THR A 44 9.29 -7.86 -21.42
C THR A 44 8.53 -8.94 -20.63
N PRO A 45 8.68 -10.23 -20.98
CA PRO A 45 8.04 -11.32 -20.26
C PRO A 45 8.39 -11.34 -18.75
N GLU A 46 9.62 -10.97 -18.40
CA GLU A 46 10.08 -10.89 -17.02
C GLU A 46 9.37 -9.77 -16.25
N GLU A 47 9.23 -8.58 -16.83
CA GLU A 47 8.47 -7.48 -16.23
C GLU A 47 6.99 -7.80 -16.08
N LYS A 48 6.40 -8.51 -17.06
CA LYS A 48 5.01 -8.99 -16.98
C LYS A 48 4.85 -9.99 -15.82
N GLN A 49 5.79 -10.90 -15.66
CA GLN A 49 5.77 -11.89 -14.58
C GLN A 49 5.91 -11.22 -13.22
N GLU A 50 6.76 -10.21 -13.09
CA GLU A 50 6.91 -9.45 -11.84
C GLU A 50 5.66 -8.63 -11.53
N ASN A 51 5.10 -7.92 -12.52
CA ASN A 51 3.82 -7.23 -12.37
C ASN A 51 2.69 -8.19 -11.96
N LYS A 52 2.69 -9.43 -12.43
CA LYS A 52 1.72 -10.45 -12.03
C LYS A 52 1.88 -10.84 -10.56
N ARG A 53 3.11 -10.98 -10.07
CA ARG A 53 3.38 -11.23 -8.63
C ARG A 53 2.92 -10.05 -7.77
N ILE A 54 3.28 -8.83 -8.17
CA ILE A 54 2.86 -7.59 -7.49
C ILE A 54 1.33 -7.50 -7.43
N SER A 55 0.65 -7.79 -8.55
CA SER A 55 -0.82 -7.80 -8.63
C SER A 55 -1.44 -8.83 -7.68
N GLY A 56 -0.88 -10.04 -7.59
CA GLY A 56 -1.36 -11.07 -6.66
C GLY A 56 -1.33 -10.64 -5.19
N ILE A 57 -0.31 -9.87 -4.79
CA ILE A 57 -0.21 -9.31 -3.43
C ILE A 57 -1.26 -8.21 -3.23
N ARG A 58 -1.41 -7.30 -4.21
CA ARG A 58 -2.42 -6.23 -4.16
C ARG A 58 -3.83 -6.77 -3.95
N ILE A 59 -4.23 -7.81 -4.66
CA ILE A 59 -5.56 -8.41 -4.53
C ILE A 59 -5.85 -8.81 -3.08
N LYS A 60 -4.89 -9.43 -2.39
CA LYS A 60 -5.05 -9.83 -0.98
C LYS A 60 -5.20 -8.62 -0.06
N VAL A 61 -4.37 -7.59 -0.27
CA VAL A 61 -4.42 -6.34 0.50
C VAL A 61 -5.76 -5.62 0.27
N GLU A 62 -6.21 -5.51 -0.98
CA GLU A 62 -7.48 -4.89 -1.34
C GLU A 62 -8.67 -5.65 -0.77
N TYR A 63 -8.61 -6.98 -0.71
CA TYR A 63 -9.62 -7.80 -0.04
C TYR A 63 -9.69 -7.49 1.46
N ALA A 64 -8.54 -7.42 2.15
CA ALA A 64 -8.49 -7.05 3.56
C ALA A 64 -9.05 -5.64 3.81
N ILE A 65 -8.62 -4.65 3.01
CA ILE A 65 -9.13 -3.26 3.08
C ILE A 65 -10.64 -3.23 2.83
N SER A 66 -11.13 -3.98 1.85
CA SER A 66 -12.56 -4.08 1.55
C SER A 66 -13.33 -4.67 2.72
N GLY A 67 -12.78 -5.70 3.39
CA GLY A 67 -13.34 -6.26 4.63
C GLY A 67 -13.45 -5.20 5.72
N ILE A 68 -12.37 -4.47 5.98
CA ILE A 68 -12.31 -3.39 6.98
C ILE A 68 -13.39 -2.32 6.69
N LYS A 69 -13.51 -1.90 5.43
CA LYS A 69 -14.52 -0.92 4.99
C LYS A 69 -15.95 -1.46 5.14
N LYS A 70 -16.19 -2.74 4.78
CA LYS A 70 -17.50 -3.39 4.92
C LYS A 70 -17.93 -3.50 6.38
N CYS A 71 -17.01 -3.82 7.28
CA CYS A 71 -17.23 -3.84 8.72
C CYS A 71 -17.40 -2.45 9.34
N ARG A 72 -17.35 -1.37 8.55
CA ARG A 72 -17.44 0.04 8.98
C ARG A 72 -16.37 0.45 10.01
N ILE A 73 -15.30 -0.31 10.16
CA ILE A 73 -14.24 -0.06 11.16
C ILE A 73 -13.61 1.32 10.97
N VAL A 74 -13.39 1.73 9.72
CA VAL A 74 -12.79 3.04 9.39
C VAL A 74 -13.82 4.17 9.41
N LYS A 75 -15.12 3.86 9.32
CA LYS A 75 -16.19 4.86 9.21
C LYS A 75 -16.83 5.18 10.56
N GLU A 76 -17.03 4.18 11.39
CA GLU A 76 -17.89 4.27 12.57
C GLU A 76 -17.05 4.44 13.84
N ARG A 77 -17.47 5.36 14.72
CA ARG A 77 -16.85 5.50 16.04
C ARG A 77 -17.15 4.25 16.85
N PHE A 78 -16.11 3.58 17.35
CA PHE A 78 -16.27 2.43 18.23
C PHE A 78 -16.98 2.85 19.52
N ARG A 79 -18.14 2.25 19.81
CA ARG A 79 -18.99 2.63 20.96
C ARG A 79 -18.92 1.65 22.13
N CYS A 80 -18.17 0.56 22.03
CA CYS A 80 -17.97 -0.36 23.15
C CYS A 80 -17.15 0.34 24.24
N HIS A 81 -17.84 0.83 25.27
CA HIS A 81 -17.22 1.25 26.52
C HIS A 81 -17.00 0.03 27.38
N LYS A 82 -15.75 -0.22 27.77
CA LYS A 82 -15.46 -1.08 28.92
C LYS A 82 -15.90 -0.30 30.16
N PHE A 83 -16.71 -0.90 31.02
CA PHE A 83 -17.08 -0.28 32.30
C PHE A 83 -15.80 0.06 33.08
N GLY A 84 -15.57 1.34 33.37
CA GLY A 84 -14.38 1.81 34.10
C GLY A 84 -13.20 2.32 33.26
N PHE A 85 -13.31 2.40 31.93
CA PHE A 85 -12.31 3.05 31.09
C PHE A 85 -12.97 4.24 30.37
N GLY A 86 -12.72 5.46 30.88
CA GLY A 86 -13.04 6.69 30.18
C GLY A 86 -12.01 6.99 29.09
N ASP A 87 -12.47 7.56 27.98
CA ASP A 87 -11.65 8.13 26.90
C ASP A 87 -10.98 9.43 27.36
#